data_AF-A0AAU6ZH64-F1
#
_entry.id   AF-A0AAU6ZH64-F1
#
_cell.length_a   1.000
_cell.length_b   1.000
_cell.length_c   1.000
_cell.angle_alpha   90.00
_cell.angle_beta   90.00
_cell.angle_gamma   90.00
#
_symmetry.space_group_name_H-M   'P 1'
#
loop_
_entity.id
_entity.type
_entity.pdbx_description
1 polymer ?
#
loop_
_entity_poly.entity_id
_entity_poly.type
_entity_poly.pdbx_seq_one_letter_code
_entity_poly.pdbx_strand_id
1 'polypeptide(L)'
;MGAELLTIPECAHAPAAQELFEEALRLAGVTGMVHVVVDSEEEAASLGFHGSPTFQIDGQDLFPVLGDPALSCRIYPTTDGPRSLPSLESL
;
A
#
# COMPACT_ATOMS: atom_id res chain seq x y z
N MET A 1 0.89 15.69 5.20
CA MET A 1 0.18 14.68 4.44
C MET A 1 0.80 14.52 3.07
N GLY A 2 1.85 13.69 3.02
CA GLY A 2 2.23 13.00 1.80
C GLY A 2 1.57 11.62 1.80
N ALA A 3 0.85 11.27 0.75
CA ALA A 3 0.33 9.92 0.57
C ALA A 3 1.25 9.16 -0.37
N GLU A 4 1.63 7.94 0.00
CA GLU A 4 2.62 7.14 -0.71
C GLU A 4 2.08 5.73 -0.93
N LEU A 5 2.06 5.30 -2.18
CA LEU A 5 1.73 3.93 -2.57
C LEU A 5 3.03 3.19 -2.86
N LEU A 6 3.32 2.14 -2.10
CA LEU A 6 4.51 1.33 -2.30
C LEU A 6 4.11 0.02 -2.99
N THR A 7 4.82 -0.36 -4.04
CA THR A 7 4.56 -1.62 -4.78
C THR A 7 5.85 -2.31 -5.19
N ILE A 8 5.83 -3.62 -5.38
CA ILE A 8 6.94 -4.33 -6.04
C ILE A 8 6.92 -4.14 -7.56
N PRO A 9 8.07 -4.31 -8.25
CA PRO A 9 8.09 -4.44 -9.71
C PRO A 9 7.14 -5.55 -10.17
N GLU A 10 6.46 -5.32 -11.29
CA GLU A 10 5.52 -6.27 -11.90
C GLU A 10 4.29 -6.65 -11.04
N CYS A 11 3.91 -5.82 -10.06
CA CYS A 11 2.69 -6.05 -9.30
C CYS A 11 1.44 -5.88 -10.19
N ALA A 12 0.77 -6.98 -10.52
CA ALA A 12 -0.48 -6.98 -11.29
C ALA A 12 -1.61 -6.16 -10.64
N HIS A 13 -1.52 -5.93 -9.33
CA HIS A 13 -2.51 -5.19 -8.55
C HIS A 13 -2.17 -3.70 -8.35
N ALA A 14 -1.00 -3.23 -8.82
CA ALA A 14 -0.58 -1.84 -8.71
C ALA A 14 -1.61 -0.82 -9.26
N PRO A 15 -2.15 -0.97 -10.49
CA PRO A 15 -3.12 0.02 -11.00
C PRO A 15 -4.39 0.08 -10.17
N ALA A 16 -4.91 -1.07 -9.75
CA ALA A 16 -6.11 -1.14 -8.91
C ALA A 16 -5.87 -0.58 -7.49
N ALA A 17 -4.65 -0.75 -6.95
CA ALA A 17 -4.25 -0.14 -5.67
C ALA A 17 -4.19 1.39 -5.77
N GLN A 18 -3.62 1.89 -6.86
CA GLN A 18 -3.54 3.32 -7.13
C GLN A 18 -4.92 3.95 -7.22
N GLU A 19 -5.82 3.41 -8.05
CA GLU A 19 -7.18 3.95 -8.16
C GLU A 19 -7.93 3.92 -6.83
N LEU A 20 -7.78 2.84 -6.05
CA LEU A 20 -8.38 2.72 -4.73
C LEU A 20 -7.85 3.78 -3.76
N PHE A 21 -6.54 4.02 -3.76
CA PHE A 21 -5.93 4.98 -2.85
C PHE A 21 -6.25 6.42 -3.25
N GLU A 22 -6.21 6.73 -4.54
CA GLU A 22 -6.65 8.03 -5.06
C GLU A 22 -8.10 8.33 -4.66
N GLU A 23 -8.97 7.33 -4.72
CA GLU A 23 -10.35 7.46 -4.28
C GLU A 23 -10.45 7.70 -2.76
N ALA A 24 -9.72 6.94 -1.95
CA ALA A 24 -9.66 7.14 -0.50
C ALA A 24 -9.16 8.55 -0.14
N LEU A 25 -8.09 9.01 -0.79
CA LEU A 25 -7.51 10.35 -0.59
C LEU A 25 -8.49 11.44 -0.99
N ARG A 26 -9.21 11.27 -2.10
CA ARG A 26 -10.25 12.19 -2.55
C ARG A 26 -11.36 12.32 -1.51
N LEU A 27 -11.81 11.22 -0.92
CA LEU A 27 -12.80 11.21 0.16
C LEU A 27 -12.28 11.87 1.44
N ALA A 28 -11.00 11.68 1.76
CA ALA A 28 -10.33 12.33 2.88
C ALA A 28 -10.00 13.82 2.65
N GLY A 29 -10.17 14.32 1.42
CA GLY A 29 -9.79 15.69 1.04
C GLY A 29 -8.28 15.90 0.93
N VAL A 30 -7.50 14.82 0.79
CA VAL A 30 -6.05 14.85 0.58
C VAL A 30 -5.77 14.85 -0.92
N THR A 31 -4.93 15.77 -1.37
CA THR A 31 -4.52 15.88 -2.77
C THR A 31 -3.05 15.52 -2.92
N GLY A 32 -2.78 14.57 -3.81
CA GLY A 32 -1.43 14.16 -4.15
C GLY A 32 -1.07 12.82 -3.52
N MET A 33 -0.60 11.93 -4.37
CA MET A 33 -0.07 10.62 -4.01
C MET A 33 1.22 10.42 -4.80
N VAL A 34 2.22 9.83 -4.16
CA VAL A 34 3.46 9.40 -4.81
C VAL A 34 3.43 7.88 -4.93
N HIS A 35 3.74 7.36 -6.11
CA HIS A 35 3.92 5.94 -6.32
C HIS A 35 5.41 5.60 -6.25
N VAL A 36 5.78 4.73 -5.32
CA VAL A 36 7.14 4.26 -5.08
C VAL A 36 7.20 2.77 -5.42
N VAL A 37 8.16 2.39 -6.28
CA VAL A 37 8.42 0.99 -6.60
C VAL A 37 9.58 0.53 -5.73
N VAL A 38 9.33 -0.51 -4.94
CA VAL A 38 10.31 -1.13 -4.03
C VAL A 38 10.79 -2.43 -4.69
N ASP A 39 12.02 -2.44 -5.20
CA ASP A 39 12.60 -3.63 -5.85
C ASP A 39 13.66 -4.35 -4.99
N SER A 40 14.04 -3.74 -3.88
CA SER A 40 15.15 -4.20 -3.04
C SER A 40 14.73 -4.39 -1.58
N GLU A 41 15.30 -5.41 -0.92
CA GLU A 41 15.01 -5.71 0.50
C GLU A 41 15.46 -4.57 1.43
N GLU A 42 16.53 -3.85 1.06
CA GLU A 42 17.03 -2.68 1.80
C GLU A 42 16.01 -1.53 1.80
N GLU A 43 15.42 -1.23 0.64
CA GLU A 43 14.33 -0.26 0.54
C GLU A 43 13.10 -0.73 1.31
N ALA A 44 12.79 -2.03 1.20
CA ALA A 44 11.67 -2.59 1.93
C ALA A 44 11.85 -2.45 3.45
N ALA A 45 13.05 -2.68 3.98
CA ALA A 45 13.34 -2.48 5.40
C ALA A 45 13.34 -1.01 5.81
N SER A 46 13.91 -0.13 4.99
CA SER A 46 13.96 1.31 5.25
C SER A 46 12.56 1.94 5.27
N LEU A 47 11.66 1.45 4.41
CA LEU A 47 10.29 1.95 4.29
C LEU A 47 9.27 1.16 5.12
N GLY A 48 9.66 0.07 5.78
CA GLY A 48 8.72 -0.81 6.48
C GLY A 48 7.73 -1.50 5.52
N PHE A 49 8.18 -1.82 4.31
CA PHE A 49 7.39 -2.50 3.29
C PHE A 49 7.30 -4.00 3.58
N HIS A 50 6.12 -4.44 4.01
CA HIS A 50 5.84 -5.84 4.31
C HIS A 50 5.16 -6.59 3.14
N GLY A 51 4.96 -5.92 2.01
CA GLY A 51 4.46 -6.51 0.78
C GLY A 51 3.63 -5.56 -0.08
N SER A 52 3.45 -5.93 -1.33
CA SER A 52 2.74 -5.14 -2.33
C SER A 52 1.26 -5.48 -2.38
N PRO A 53 0.38 -4.47 -2.54
CA PRO A 53 0.64 -3.04 -2.38
C PRO A 53 0.68 -2.66 -0.90
N THR A 54 1.38 -1.57 -0.55
CA THR A 54 1.43 -0.98 0.80
C THR A 54 1.00 0.50 0.72
N PHE A 55 0.19 0.94 1.66
CA PHE A 55 -0.42 2.28 1.64
C PHE A 55 0.09 3.08 2.83
N GLN A 56 0.84 4.16 2.57
CA GLN A 56 1.46 4.99 3.59
C GLN A 56 0.92 6.41 3.56
N ILE A 57 0.73 6.99 4.74
CA ILE A 57 0.39 8.40 4.93
C ILE A 57 1.41 8.99 5.89
N ASP A 58 2.08 10.06 5.47
CA ASP A 58 3.16 10.71 6.23
C ASP A 58 4.21 9.71 6.74
N GLY A 59 4.59 8.75 5.88
CA GLY A 59 5.56 7.69 6.19
C GLY A 59 5.05 6.59 7.12
N GLN A 60 3.75 6.57 7.47
CA GLN A 60 3.16 5.56 8.32
C GLN A 60 2.24 4.63 7.53
N ASP A 61 2.49 3.32 7.62
CA ASP A 61 1.64 2.30 7.01
C ASP A 61 0.25 2.29 7.66
N LEU A 62 -0.78 2.36 6.82
CA LEU A 62 -2.18 2.33 7.27
C LEU A 62 -2.59 0.95 7.81
N PHE A 63 -1.87 -0.10 7.41
CA PHE A 63 -2.17 -1.47 7.79
C PHE A 63 -0.97 -2.12 8.48
N PRO A 64 -0.52 -1.69 9.66
CA PRO A 64 0.68 -2.26 10.27
C PRO A 64 0.57 -3.78 10.45
N VAL A 65 1.59 -4.51 9.99
CA VAL A 65 1.70 -5.97 10.13
C VAL A 65 2.84 -6.30 11.07
N LEU A 66 2.63 -7.31 11.93
CA LEU A 66 3.70 -7.87 12.75
C LEU A 66 4.43 -8.91 11.90
N GLY A 67 5.58 -8.53 11.35
CA GLY A 67 6.43 -9.40 10.53
C GLY A 67 7.65 -8.67 10.00
N ASP A 68 8.56 -9.39 9.36
CA ASP A 68 9.71 -8.80 8.68
C ASP A 68 9.28 -8.14 7.35
N PRO A 69 9.95 -7.06 6.93
CA PRO A 69 9.75 -6.46 5.61
C PRO A 69 10.06 -7.50 4.52
N ALA A 70 9.23 -7.55 3.47
CA ALA A 70 9.32 -8.58 2.45
C ALA A 70 8.81 -8.08 1.09
N LEU A 71 9.54 -8.45 0.03
CA LEU A 71 9.13 -8.25 -1.37
C LEU A 71 8.12 -9.32 -1.80
N SER A 72 6.96 -9.35 -1.17
CA SER A 72 5.92 -10.34 -1.45
C SER A 72 4.56 -9.71 -1.73
N CYS A 73 3.60 -10.50 -2.21
CA CYS A 73 2.21 -10.06 -2.35
C CYS A 73 1.54 -10.02 -0.97
N ARG A 74 0.92 -8.89 -0.67
CA ARG A 74 0.26 -8.67 0.61
C ARG A 74 -1.22 -9.04 0.52
N ILE A 75 -1.73 -9.67 1.58
CA ILE A 75 -3.13 -10.05 1.70
C ILE A 75 -3.80 -9.20 2.78
N TYR A 76 -4.89 -8.56 2.40
CA TYR A 76 -5.70 -7.71 3.24
C TYR A 76 -7.00 -8.43 3.64
N PRO A 77 -7.36 -8.40 4.93
CA PRO A 77 -8.68 -8.87 5.35
C PRO A 77 -9.73 -7.86 4.90
N THR A 78 -10.62 -8.28 4.00
CA THR A 78 -11.79 -7.48 3.59
C THR A 78 -13.08 -8.21 3.96
N THR A 79 -14.20 -7.50 3.98
CA THR A 79 -15.53 -8.07 4.29
C THR A 79 -15.93 -9.20 3.33
N ASP A 80 -15.45 -9.17 2.08
CA ASP A 80 -15.70 -10.20 1.06
C ASP A 80 -14.69 -11.38 1.14
N GLY A 81 -13.69 -11.29 2.03
CA GLY A 81 -12.63 -12.27 2.21
C GLY A 81 -11.21 -11.70 2.04
N PRO A 82 -10.18 -12.54 2.17
CA PRO A 82 -8.79 -12.12 1.96
C PRO A 82 -8.55 -11.75 0.49
N ARG A 83 -8.09 -10.52 0.24
CA ARG A 83 -7.84 -9.97 -1.10
C ARG A 83 -6.42 -9.39 -1.17
N SER A 84 -5.90 -9.20 -2.38
CA SER A 84 -4.62 -8.50 -2.60
C SER A 84 -4.71 -6.97 -2.47
N LEU A 85 -5.91 -6.46 -2.16
CA LEU A 85 -6.20 -5.05 -1.94
C LEU A 85 -7.15 -4.91 -0.75
N PRO A 86 -7.01 -3.86 0.08
CA PRO A 86 -7.99 -3.53 1.10
C PRO A 86 -9.30 -3.04 0.46
N SER A 87 -10.35 -2.95 1.26
CA SER A 87 -11.57 -2.23 0.89
C SER A 87 -11.38 -0.72 1.04
N LEU A 88 -12.07 0.06 0.20
CA LEU A 88 -12.06 1.53 0.27
C LEU A 88 -12.44 2.05 1.66
N GLU A 89 -13.40 1.40 2.32
CA GLU A 89 -13.84 1.79 3.67
C GLU A 89 -12.81 1.50 4.77
N SER A 90 -11.77 0.73 4.46
CA SER A 90 -10.70 0.35 5.39
C SER A 90 -9.44 1.19 5.22
N LEU A 91 -9.39 2.01 4.16
CA LEU A 91 -8.37 3.03 3.90
C LEU A 91 -8.80 4.36 4.51
#